data_AF-A0A974P485-F1
#
_entry.id   AF-A0A974P485-F1
#
_cell.length_a   1.000
_cell.length_b   1.000
_cell.length_c   1.000
_cell.angle_alpha   90.00
_cell.angle_beta   90.00
_cell.angle_gamma   90.00
#
_symmetry.space_group_name_H-M   'P 1'
#
loop_
_entity.id
_entity.type
_entity.pdbx_description
1 polymer ?
#
loop_
_entity_poly.entity_id
_entity_poly.type
_entity_poly.pdbx_seq_one_letter_code
_entity_poly.pdbx_strand_id
1 'polypeptide(L)'
;MAVQTEKTPQAVMLYLATLKAGAVFLPLNTAYTASEVEYFLTDAEPRVFVQDAVALAAEAAAHAPLATPVPEPTTTWPPSSTPAAPPAAPRAPC
;
A
#
# COMPACT_ATOMS: atom_id res chain seq x y z
N MET A 1 2.92 1.42 7.83
CA MET A 1 2.27 0.91 6.61
C MET A 1 2.99 -0.35 6.20
N ALA A 2 2.26 -1.45 6.01
CA ALA A 2 2.82 -2.70 5.51
C ALA A 2 2.64 -2.78 4.00
N VAL A 3 3.62 -3.33 3.29
CA VAL A 3 3.61 -3.41 1.82
C VAL A 3 4.13 -4.77 1.38
N GLN A 4 3.34 -5.49 0.59
CA GLN A 4 3.72 -6.75 -0.04
C GLN A 4 3.64 -6.62 -1.56
N THR A 5 4.78 -6.40 -2.20
CA THR A 5 4.86 -6.19 -3.65
C THR A 5 6.18 -6.73 -4.19
N GLU A 6 6.18 -7.05 -5.48
CA GLU A 6 7.38 -7.40 -6.21
C GLU A 6 8.39 -6.23 -6.27
N LYS A 7 9.64 -6.58 -6.56
CA LYS A 7 10.76 -5.62 -6.69
C LYS A 7 10.61 -4.78 -7.96
N THR A 8 9.83 -3.71 -7.86
CA THR A 8 9.47 -2.84 -8.97
C THR A 8 9.83 -1.38 -8.70
N PRO A 9 10.00 -0.54 -9.74
CA PRO A 9 10.14 0.90 -9.55
C PRO A 9 8.99 1.53 -8.75
N GLN A 10 7.77 1.02 -8.92
CA GLN A 10 6.58 1.45 -8.19
C GLN A 10 6.73 1.22 -6.68
N ALA A 11 7.33 0.09 -6.27
CA ALA A 11 7.63 -0.18 -4.87
C ALA A 11 8.60 0.87 -4.27
N VAL A 12 9.59 1.30 -5.05
CA VAL A 12 10.52 2.37 -4.65
C VAL A 12 9.80 3.71 -4.56
N MET A 13 8.92 4.03 -5.52
CA MET A 13 8.10 5.25 -5.46
C MET A 13 7.19 5.26 -4.23
N LEU A 14 6.58 4.11 -3.90
CA LEU A 14 5.73 3.96 -2.72
C LEU A 14 6.53 4.14 -1.43
N TYR A 15 7.74 3.59 -1.34
CA TYR A 15 8.65 3.83 -0.23
C TYR A 15 8.91 5.33 -0.04
N LEU A 16 9.30 6.04 -1.09
CA LEU A 16 9.56 7.49 -1.03
C LEU A 16 8.29 8.29 -0.66
N ALA A 17 7.13 7.91 -1.19
CA ALA A 17 5.85 8.52 -0.84
C ALA A 17 5.50 8.30 0.64
N THR A 18 5.83 7.13 1.20
CA THR A 18 5.63 6.80 2.61
C THR A 18 6.44 7.71 3.52
N LEU A 19 7.72 7.89 3.19
CA LEU A 19 8.60 8.80 3.92
C LEU A 19 8.11 10.25 3.81
N LYS A 20 7.69 10.68 2.61
CA LYS A 20 7.13 12.03 2.40
C LYS A 20 5.86 12.25 3.20
N ALA A 21 5.05 11.21 3.42
CA ALA A 21 3.85 11.26 4.25
C ALA A 21 4.15 11.21 5.76
N GLY A 22 5.41 11.07 6.17
CA GLY A 22 5.80 10.94 7.58
C GLY A 22 5.44 9.59 8.20
N ALA A 23 5.25 8.56 7.38
CA ALA A 23 4.88 7.22 7.81
C ALA A 23 6.08 6.26 7.82
N VAL A 24 5.93 5.14 8.54
CA VAL A 24 6.89 4.03 8.55
C VAL A 24 6.55 3.02 7.45
N PHE A 25 7.57 2.60 6.71
CA PHE A 25 7.46 1.60 5.64
C PHE A 25 7.92 0.22 6.14
N LEU A 26 7.01 -0.75 6.17
CA LEU A 26 7.28 -2.15 6.52
C LEU A 26 7.18 -3.02 5.26
N PRO A 27 8.31 -3.43 4.66
CA PRO A 27 8.31 -4.33 3.51
C PRO A 27 8.06 -5.77 3.95
N LEU A 28 7.13 -6.46 3.28
CA LEU A 28 6.87 -7.89 3.41
C LEU A 28 7.31 -8.63 2.16
N ASN A 29 7.87 -9.83 2.33
CA ASN A 29 8.26 -10.68 1.22
C ASN A 29 7.01 -11.24 0.52
N THR A 30 7.02 -11.29 -0.82
CA THR A 30 5.94 -11.90 -1.61
C THR A 30 5.91 -13.43 -1.48
N ALA A 31 7.00 -14.04 -1.02
CA ALA A 31 7.07 -15.47 -0.73
C ALA A 31 6.52 -15.86 0.66
N TYR A 32 6.09 -14.91 1.50
CA TYR A 32 5.49 -15.24 2.78
C TYR A 32 4.13 -15.91 2.59
N THR A 33 3.89 -16.94 3.40
CA THR A 33 2.60 -17.58 3.56
C THR A 33 1.60 -16.63 4.24
N ALA A 34 0.31 -16.91 4.10
CA ALA A 34 -0.74 -16.12 4.74
C ALA A 34 -0.55 -16.00 6.26
N SER A 35 -0.15 -17.08 6.94
CA SER A 35 0.11 -17.07 8.39
C SER A 35 1.32 -16.23 8.79
N GLU A 36 2.37 -16.17 7.95
CA GLU A 36 3.53 -15.32 8.20
C GLU A 36 3.17 -13.84 8.01
N VAL A 37 2.38 -13.52 6.98
CA VAL A 37 1.85 -12.16 6.77
C VAL A 37 0.98 -11.75 7.97
N GLU A 38 0.06 -12.61 8.41
CA GLU A 38 -0.82 -12.35 9.56
C GLU A 38 -0.05 -12.07 10.84
N TYR A 39 1.05 -12.80 11.08
CA TYR A 39 1.96 -12.53 12.20
C TYR A 39 2.49 -11.09 12.16
N PHE A 40 3.02 -10.62 11.02
CA PHE A 40 3.55 -9.26 10.91
C PHE A 40 2.46 -8.19 10.98
N LEU A 41 1.28 -8.44 10.40
CA LEU A 41 0.18 -7.49 10.45
C LEU A 41 -0.38 -7.33 11.87
N THR A 42 -0.39 -8.42 12.65
CA THR A 42 -0.83 -8.40 14.06
C THR A 42 0.19 -7.71 14.95
N ASP A 43 1.49 -7.94 14.73
CA ASP A 43 2.55 -7.32 15.53
C ASP A 43 2.75 -5.83 15.23
N ALA A 44 2.78 -5.46 13.94
CA ALA A 44 3.09 -4.09 13.53
C ALA A 44 1.87 -3.16 13.50
N GLU A 45 0.66 -3.71 13.60
CA GLU A 45 -0.64 -3.00 13.54
C GLU A 45 -0.68 -1.86 12.50
N PRO A 46 -0.37 -2.13 11.21
CA PRO A 46 -0.26 -1.08 10.21
C PRO A 46 -1.64 -0.51 9.87
N ARG A 47 -1.78 0.82 9.90
CA ARG A 47 -3.02 1.49 9.45
C ARG A 47 -3.38 1.28 7.98
N VAL A 48 -2.40 0.94 7.16
CA VAL A 48 -2.54 0.73 5.72
C VAL A 48 -1.71 -0.48 5.33
N PHE A 49 -2.32 -1.38 4.57
CA PHE A 49 -1.68 -2.50 3.91
C PHE A 49 -1.81 -2.35 2.39
N VAL A 50 -0.70 -2.45 1.67
CA VAL A 50 -0.66 -2.36 0.21
C VAL A 50 -0.14 -3.67 -0.36
N GLN A 51 -0.90 -4.27 -1.27
CA GLN A 51 -0.55 -5.52 -1.96
C GLN A 51 -0.74 -5.38 -3.47
N ASP A 52 -0.03 -6.20 -4.25
CA ASP A 52 -0.30 -6.32 -5.68
C ASP A 52 -1.75 -6.80 -5.93
N ALA A 53 -2.47 -6.08 -6.79
CA ALA A 53 -3.90 -6.32 -7.04
C ALA A 53 -4.16 -7.65 -7.75
N VAL A 54 -3.24 -8.09 -8.63
CA VAL A 54 -3.39 -9.35 -9.38
C VAL A 54 -3.16 -10.53 -8.43
N ALA A 55 -2.14 -10.45 -7.58
CA ALA A 55 -1.89 -11.44 -6.54
C ALA A 55 -3.08 -11.56 -5.58
N LEU A 56 -3.59 -10.43 -5.08
CA LEU A 56 -4.77 -10.40 -4.20
C LEU A 56 -6.00 -11.03 -4.86
N ALA A 57 -6.25 -10.72 -6.14
CA ALA A 57 -7.38 -11.28 -6.88
C ALA A 57 -7.24 -12.81 -7.07
N ALA A 58 -6.02 -13.29 -7.33
CA ALA A 58 -5.74 -14.72 -7.47
C ALA A 58 -5.94 -15.46 -6.13
N GLU A 59 -5.49 -14.88 -5.02
CA GLU A 59 -5.72 -15.41 -3.67
C GLU A 59 -7.22 -15.45 -3.35
N ALA A 60 -7.94 -14.36 -3.61
CA ALA A 60 -9.38 -14.27 -3.36
C ALA A 60 -10.18 -15.32 -4.16
N ALA A 61 -9.76 -15.63 -5.40
CA ALA A 61 -10.41 -16.64 -6.23
C ALA A 61 -10.34 -18.06 -5.65
N ALA A 62 -9.40 -18.33 -4.74
CA ALA A 62 -9.31 -19.61 -4.03
C ALA A 62 -10.28 -19.72 -2.84
N HIS A 63 -10.94 -18.63 -2.45
CA HIS A 63 -11.84 -18.58 -1.30
C HIS A 63 -13.31 -18.57 -1.74
N ALA A 64 -14.20 -19.04 -0.86
CA ALA A 64 -15.63 -18.98 -1.12
C ALA A 64 -16.09 -17.51 -1.25
N PRO A 65 -17.04 -17.19 -2.15
CA PRO A 65 -17.59 -15.85 -2.27
C PRO A 65 -18.16 -15.36 -0.93
N LEU A 66 -18.01 -14.06 -0.66
CA LEU A 66 -18.62 -13.43 0.50
C LEU A 66 -20.15 -13.54 0.41
N ALA A 67 -20.79 -13.92 1.52
CA ALA A 67 -22.24 -14.02 1.62
C ALA A 67 -22.93 -12.64 1.53
N THR A 68 -22.20 -11.57 1.85
CA THR A 68 -22.67 -10.18 1.75
C THR A 68 -21.86 -9.43 0.70
N PRO A 69 -22.50 -8.66 -0.19
CA PRO A 69 -21.80 -7.85 -1.17
C PRO A 69 -20.97 -6.76 -0.47
N VAL A 70 -19.74 -6.57 -0.93
CA VAL A 70 -18.90 -5.45 -0.49
C VAL A 70 -19.52 -4.16 -1.04
N PRO A 71 -19.77 -3.13 -0.19
CA PRO A 71 -20.28 -1.86 -0.67
C PRO A 71 -19.30 -1.26 -1.68
N GLU A 72 -19.82 -0.72 -2.79
CA GLU A 72 -18.95 -0.09 -3.79
C GLU A 72 -18.14 1.05 -3.13
N PRO A 73 -16.82 1.12 -3.40
CA PRO A 73 -15.99 2.16 -2.81
C PRO A 73 -16.50 3.53 -3.25
N THR A 74 -16.84 4.39 -2.29
CA THR A 74 -17.27 5.77 -2.57
C THR A 74 -16.14 6.62 -3.15
N THR A 75 -14.90 6.17 -3.01
CA THR A 75 -13.71 6.80 -3.59
C THR A 75 -13.33 6.12 -4.89
N THR A 76 -13.44 6.83 -6.01
CA THR A 76 -12.83 6.42 -7.28
C THR A 76 -11.35 6.77 -7.25
N TRP A 77 -10.47 5.80 -7.45
CA TRP A 77 -9.07 6.07 -7.80
C TRP A 77 -8.98 6.24 -9.33
N PRO A 78 -8.31 7.27 -9.87
CA PRO A 78 -7.46 8.26 -9.17
C PRO A 78 -8.26 9.32 -8.40
N PRO A 79 -7.71 9.90 -7.32
CA PRO A 79 -8.37 10.96 -6.58
C PRO A 79 -8.64 12.14 -7.52
N SER A 80 -9.82 12.72 -7.42
CA SER A 80 -10.25 13.86 -8.25
C SER A 80 -9.39 15.11 -8.06
N SER A 81 -8.63 15.19 -6.96
CA SER A 81 -7.66 16.25 -6.71
C SER A 81 -6.22 15.75 -6.83
N THR A 82 -5.42 16.39 -7.70
CA THR A 82 -3.97 16.29 -7.65
C THR A 82 -3.49 16.91 -6.33
N PRO A 83 -2.69 16.21 -5.49
CA PRO A 83 -2.10 16.83 -4.31
C PRO A 83 -1.23 18.01 -4.75
N ALA A 84 -1.42 19.17 -4.12
CA ALA A 84 -0.67 20.37 -4.44
C ALA A 84 0.84 20.12 -4.36
N ALA A 85 1.58 20.66 -5.33
CA ALA A 85 3.04 20.61 -5.29
C ALA A 85 3.53 21.22 -3.96
N PRO A 86 4.51 20.61 -3.28
CA PRO A 86 5.11 21.24 -2.10
C PRO A 86 5.66 22.62 -2.49
N PRO A 87 5.61 23.62 -1.60
CA PRO A 87 6.16 24.94 -1.88
C PRO A 87 7.63 24.82 -2.25
N ALA A 88 8.07 25.60 -3.25
CA ALA A 88 9.46 25.60 -3.68
C ALA A 88 10.38 25.92 -2.49
N ALA A 89 11.41 25.10 -2.28
CA ALA A 89 12.42 25.38 -1.27
C ALA A 89 13.10 26.73 -1.59
N PRO A 90 13.38 27.58 -0.58
CA PRO A 90 14.09 28.83 -0.82
C PRO A 90 15.44 28.54 -1.47
N ARG A 91 15.76 29.24 -2.56
CA ARG A 91 17.08 29.16 -3.19
C ARG A 91 18.11 29.64 -2.18
N ALA A 92 19.10 28.79 -1.86
CA ALA A 92 20.25 29.23 -1.09
C ALA A 92 20.97 30.36 -1.86
N PRO A 93 21.41 31.44 -1.20
CA PRO A 93 22.23 32.46 -1.84
C PRO A 93 23.57 31.84 -2.28
N CYS A 94 24.06 32.27 -3.45
CA CYS A 94 25.38 31.92 -3.99
C CYS A 94 26.53 32.30 -3.05
#